data_AF-A0A0B4EWS0-F1
#
_entry.id   AF-A0A0B4EWS0-F1
#
_cell.length_a   1.000
_cell.length_b   1.000
_cell.length_c   1.000
_cell.angle_alpha   90.00
_cell.angle_beta   90.00
_cell.angle_gamma   90.00
#
_symmetry.space_group_name_H-M   'P 1'
#
loop_
_entity.id
_entity.type
_entity.pdbx_description
1 polymer ?
#
loop_
_entity_poly.entity_id
_entity_poly.type
_entity_poly.pdbx_seq_one_letter_code
_entity_poly.pdbx_strand_id
1 'polypeptide(L)'
;MKEMERDFKKRDSFQNKIGFILACVGSAVGMGNIWLFPYRVGEFGGAAFLFPYLFFVLLLGLTGVSGEMAFGRAMKSGPLGAFRKALERRGKKYGDVLAFVPVLGSLGIAIGYAVVVAWILKYTVQSFTGVLHGVEDYVELFSSVTTRYSTLGWHFAIILFSLFIMTAGIQRGIEKINRVFMPLFFYCSVSWQHEFSS
;
A
#
# COMPACT_ATOMS: atom_id res chain seq x y z
N MET A 1 28.28 23.75 -23.20
CA MET A 1 28.05 22.31 -23.45
C MET A 1 28.83 21.40 -22.47
N LYS A 2 29.07 21.84 -21.22
CA LYS A 2 29.80 21.08 -20.17
C LYS A 2 29.03 20.98 -18.84
N GLU A 3 27.73 21.28 -18.83
CA GLU A 3 26.90 21.27 -17.61
C GLU A 3 25.86 20.14 -17.57
N MET A 4 25.88 19.22 -18.53
CA MET A 4 24.94 18.09 -18.58
C MET A 4 25.52 16.79 -17.99
N GLU A 5 26.53 16.87 -17.12
CA GLU A 5 27.29 15.70 -16.64
C GLU A 5 27.31 15.51 -15.12
N ARG A 6 26.39 16.12 -14.36
CA ARG A 6 26.27 15.84 -12.92
C ARG A 6 24.82 15.83 -12.44
N ASP A 7 24.14 14.70 -12.61
CA ASP A 7 23.40 14.07 -11.50
C ASP A 7 23.09 12.60 -11.84
N PHE A 8 24.11 11.74 -11.83
CA PHE A 8 23.86 10.31 -11.58
C PHE A 8 23.45 10.17 -10.12
N LYS A 9 22.19 10.52 -9.82
CA LYS A 9 21.53 10.22 -8.57
C LYS A 9 21.67 8.71 -8.35
N LYS A 10 22.59 8.33 -7.47
CA LYS A 10 22.84 6.95 -7.06
C LYS A 10 21.47 6.33 -6.76
N ARG A 11 21.03 5.37 -7.58
CA ARG A 11 19.70 4.77 -7.41
C ARG A 11 19.63 4.20 -6.02
N ASP A 12 18.66 4.68 -5.26
CA ASP A 12 18.44 4.19 -3.92
C ASP A 12 18.03 2.72 -4.00
N SER A 13 18.84 1.84 -3.43
CA SER A 13 18.65 0.38 -3.44
C SER A 13 18.42 -0.11 -2.04
N PHE A 14 17.67 -1.19 -1.84
CA PHE A 14 17.55 -1.78 -0.51
C PHE A 14 18.92 -2.18 0.04
N GLN A 15 19.17 -1.88 1.32
CA GLN A 15 20.44 -2.22 1.97
C GLN A 15 20.50 -3.73 2.24
N ASN A 16 19.38 -4.32 2.68
CA ASN A 16 19.28 -5.72 3.07
C ASN A 16 18.19 -6.48 2.29
N LYS A 17 18.45 -7.76 1.98
CA LYS A 17 17.45 -8.67 1.38
C LYS A 17 16.18 -8.77 2.23
N ILE A 18 16.34 -8.79 3.56
CA ILE A 18 15.23 -8.82 4.51
C ILE A 18 14.41 -7.53 4.42
N GLY A 19 15.06 -6.37 4.29
CA GLY A 19 14.38 -5.08 4.11
C GLY A 19 13.53 -5.04 2.83
N PHE A 20 14.06 -5.60 1.73
CA PHE A 20 13.31 -5.77 0.49
C PHE A 20 12.10 -6.70 0.66
N ILE A 21 12.30 -7.90 1.24
CA ILE A 21 11.21 -8.86 1.46
C ILE A 21 10.13 -8.25 2.34
N LEU A 22 10.50 -7.64 3.46
CA LEU A 22 9.56 -6.97 4.34
C LEU A 22 8.78 -5.91 3.57
N ALA A 23 9.44 -5.08 2.75
CA ALA A 23 8.77 -4.04 1.96
C ALA A 23 7.76 -4.64 0.96
N CYS A 24 8.10 -5.76 0.32
CA CYS A 24 7.16 -6.49 -0.52
C CYS A 24 5.97 -7.04 0.27
N VAL A 25 6.21 -7.65 1.44
CA VAL A 25 5.13 -8.17 2.30
C VAL A 25 4.24 -7.04 2.81
N GLY A 26 4.81 -5.93 3.28
CA GLY A 26 4.04 -4.75 3.72
C GLY A 26 3.25 -4.08 2.59
N SER A 27 3.70 -4.19 1.34
CA SER A 27 2.91 -3.75 0.18
C SER A 27 1.78 -4.71 -0.19
N ALA A 28 1.90 -5.99 0.15
CA ALA A 28 0.90 -7.02 -0.16
C ALA A 28 -0.14 -7.19 0.96
N VAL A 29 0.28 -7.01 2.21
CA VAL A 29 -0.56 -7.06 3.40
C VAL A 29 -1.06 -5.65 3.68
N GLY A 30 -2.35 -5.42 3.46
CA GLY A 30 -2.96 -4.10 3.65
C GLY A 30 -4.42 -4.17 4.08
N MET A 31 -5.06 -3.01 4.10
CA MET A 31 -6.45 -2.86 4.57
C MET A 31 -7.45 -3.73 3.80
N GLY A 32 -7.19 -4.04 2.52
CA GLY A 32 -8.02 -4.96 1.73
C GLY A 32 -8.16 -6.35 2.38
N ASN A 33 -7.12 -6.86 3.01
CA ASN A 33 -7.18 -8.16 3.70
C ASN A 33 -7.91 -8.07 5.05
N ILE A 34 -7.98 -6.87 5.66
CA ILE A 34 -8.58 -6.66 6.98
C ILE A 34 -10.10 -6.47 6.88
N TRP A 35 -10.60 -5.70 5.90
CA TRP A 35 -12.04 -5.42 5.80
C TRP A 35 -12.71 -6.13 4.62
N LEU A 36 -12.08 -6.12 3.43
CA LEU A 36 -12.76 -6.54 2.21
C LEU A 36 -12.83 -8.06 2.13
N PHE A 37 -11.76 -8.74 2.54
CA PHE A 37 -11.71 -10.19 2.60
C PHE A 37 -12.81 -10.80 3.49
N PRO A 38 -12.94 -10.46 4.79
CA PRO A 38 -13.98 -11.05 5.63
C PRO A 38 -15.39 -10.69 5.16
N TYR A 39 -15.59 -9.46 4.65
CA TYR A 39 -16.86 -9.05 4.04
C TYR A 39 -17.25 -9.96 2.87
N ARG A 40 -16.32 -10.21 1.93
CA ARG A 40 -16.56 -11.09 0.79
C ARG A 40 -16.76 -12.56 1.21
N VAL A 41 -15.98 -13.04 2.18
CA VAL A 41 -16.17 -14.39 2.72
C VAL A 41 -17.56 -14.54 3.33
N GLY A 42 -18.04 -13.55 4.08
CA GLY A 42 -19.40 -13.56 4.64
C GLY A 42 -20.50 -13.55 3.57
N GLU A 43 -20.32 -12.74 2.51
CA GLU A 43 -21.30 -12.60 1.41
C GLU A 43 -21.37 -13.85 0.52
N PHE A 44 -20.23 -14.48 0.21
CA PHE A 44 -20.13 -15.56 -0.78
C PHE A 44 -20.12 -16.98 -0.20
N GLY A 45 -20.76 -17.19 0.96
CA GLY A 45 -20.96 -18.54 1.51
C GLY A 45 -19.77 -19.09 2.31
N GLY A 46 -18.99 -18.21 2.93
CA GLY A 46 -17.97 -18.57 3.91
C GLY A 46 -16.87 -19.45 3.33
N ALA A 47 -16.79 -20.69 3.83
CA ALA A 47 -15.77 -21.66 3.45
C ALA A 47 -15.77 -22.02 1.96
N ALA A 48 -16.93 -21.99 1.28
CA ALA A 48 -17.03 -22.33 -0.14
C ALA A 48 -16.27 -21.32 -1.03
N PHE A 49 -16.26 -20.03 -0.65
CA PHE A 49 -15.53 -18.98 -1.36
C PHE A 49 -14.01 -19.10 -1.24
N LEU A 50 -13.50 -19.71 -0.15
CA LEU A 50 -12.06 -19.81 0.09
C LEU A 50 -11.34 -20.67 -0.95
N PHE A 51 -11.97 -21.73 -1.47
CA PHE A 51 -11.35 -22.62 -2.45
C PHE A 51 -10.95 -21.90 -3.76
N PRO A 52 -11.88 -21.25 -4.49
CA PRO A 52 -11.51 -20.50 -5.69
C PRO A 52 -10.62 -19.30 -5.36
N TYR A 53 -10.83 -18.63 -4.21
CA TYR A 53 -9.98 -17.54 -3.76
C TYR A 53 -8.51 -17.97 -3.63
N LEU A 54 -8.23 -19.04 -2.89
CA LEU A 54 -6.87 -19.56 -2.69
C LEU A 54 -6.24 -20.02 -4.00
N PHE A 55 -7.02 -20.66 -4.88
CA PHE A 55 -6.55 -21.06 -6.20
C PHE A 55 -6.06 -19.85 -7.02
N PHE A 56 -6.87 -18.79 -7.12
CA PHE A 56 -6.48 -17.58 -7.85
C PHE A 56 -5.34 -16.81 -7.18
N VAL A 57 -5.32 -16.74 -5.85
CA VAL A 57 -4.22 -16.11 -5.10
C VAL A 57 -2.89 -16.83 -5.35
N LEU A 58 -2.89 -18.16 -5.34
CA LEU A 58 -1.68 -18.94 -5.65
C LEU A 58 -1.28 -18.76 -7.11
N LEU A 59 -2.23 -18.86 -8.04
CA LEU A 59 -1.95 -18.74 -9.47
C LEU A 59 -1.40 -17.35 -9.83
N LEU A 60 -2.11 -16.28 -9.44
CA LEU A 60 -1.73 -14.90 -9.73
C LEU A 60 -0.52 -14.45 -8.90
N GLY A 61 -0.41 -14.90 -7.65
CA GLY A 61 0.76 -14.65 -6.81
C GLY A 61 2.03 -15.28 -7.40
N LEU A 62 1.97 -16.53 -7.84
CA LEU A 62 3.13 -17.21 -8.42
C LEU A 62 3.47 -16.67 -9.80
N THR A 63 2.49 -16.53 -10.71
CA THR A 63 2.76 -16.16 -12.11
C THR A 63 2.88 -14.64 -12.31
N GLY A 64 1.97 -13.87 -11.70
CA GLY A 64 1.92 -12.42 -11.84
C GLY A 64 3.08 -11.73 -11.14
N VAL A 65 3.22 -11.94 -9.83
CA VAL A 65 4.25 -11.25 -9.03
C VAL A 65 5.66 -11.64 -9.48
N SER A 66 5.90 -12.92 -9.79
CA SER A 66 7.22 -13.34 -10.30
C SER A 66 7.52 -12.72 -11.67
N GLY A 67 6.52 -12.61 -12.55
CA GLY A 67 6.61 -11.96 -13.84
C GLY A 67 6.93 -10.46 -13.73
N GLU A 68 6.22 -9.75 -12.87
CA GLU A 68 6.47 -8.32 -12.59
C GLU A 68 7.86 -8.08 -12.02
N MET A 69 8.30 -8.91 -11.06
CA MET A 69 9.63 -8.82 -10.48
C MET A 69 10.73 -9.12 -11.51
N ALA A 70 10.56 -10.14 -12.36
CA ALA A 70 11.51 -10.47 -13.42
C ALA A 70 11.59 -9.34 -14.46
N PHE A 71 10.43 -8.79 -14.87
CA PHE A 71 10.33 -7.67 -15.78
C PHE A 71 11.02 -6.41 -15.23
N GLY A 72 10.72 -6.03 -13.98
CA GLY A 72 11.35 -4.89 -13.32
C GLY A 72 12.88 -5.02 -13.21
N ARG A 73 13.38 -6.22 -12.87
CA ARG A 73 14.82 -6.51 -12.81
C ARG A 73 15.49 -6.45 -14.19
N ALA A 74 14.83 -6.95 -15.24
CA ALA A 74 15.35 -6.94 -16.60
C ALA A 74 15.43 -5.52 -17.18
N MET A 75 14.44 -4.68 -16.91
CA MET A 75 14.35 -3.33 -17.48
C MET A 75 15.10 -2.27 -16.66
N LYS A 76 15.44 -2.57 -15.40
CA LYS A 76 16.13 -1.68 -14.45
C LYS A 76 15.61 -0.25 -14.59
N SER A 77 14.31 -0.03 -14.49
CA SER A 77 13.69 1.31 -14.52
C SER A 77 12.35 1.28 -13.80
N GLY A 78 11.82 2.47 -13.45
CA GLY A 78 10.49 2.58 -12.88
C GLY A 78 9.40 2.17 -13.88
N PRO A 79 8.12 2.06 -13.45
CA PRO A 79 7.03 1.53 -14.26
C PRO A 79 6.95 2.18 -15.65
N LEU A 80 6.98 3.52 -15.71
CA LEU A 80 6.90 4.25 -16.97
C LEU A 80 8.05 3.90 -17.93
N GLY A 81 9.29 3.92 -17.42
CA GLY A 81 10.49 3.60 -18.19
C GLY A 81 10.62 2.11 -18.54
N ALA A 82 10.06 1.21 -17.74
CA ALA A 82 10.15 -0.23 -17.97
C ALA A 82 9.32 -0.63 -19.20
N PHE A 83 8.07 -0.16 -19.29
CA PHE A 83 7.21 -0.39 -20.46
C PHE A 83 7.75 0.31 -21.71
N ARG A 84 8.24 1.56 -21.59
CA ARG A 84 8.86 2.26 -22.71
C ARG A 84 10.05 1.49 -23.28
N LYS A 85 11.03 1.13 -22.45
CA LYS A 85 12.22 0.37 -22.89
C LYS A 85 11.85 -1.01 -23.44
N ALA A 86 10.83 -1.66 -22.90
CA ALA A 86 10.42 -2.99 -23.36
C ALA A 86 9.82 -2.95 -24.76
N LEU A 87 9.01 -1.92 -25.06
CA LEU A 87 8.42 -1.72 -26.38
C LEU A 87 9.43 -1.15 -27.39
N GLU A 88 10.35 -0.28 -26.96
CA GLU A 88 11.48 0.18 -27.78
C GLU A 88 12.33 -1.01 -28.25
N ARG A 89 12.63 -1.99 -27.39
CA ARG A 89 13.33 -3.23 -27.77
C ARG A 89 12.59 -4.07 -28.81
N ARG A 90 11.27 -3.91 -28.94
CA ARG A 90 10.44 -4.56 -29.97
C ARG A 90 10.14 -3.64 -31.17
N GLY A 91 10.80 -2.49 -31.28
CA GLY A 91 10.61 -1.53 -32.37
C GLY A 91 9.27 -0.79 -32.35
N LYS A 92 8.52 -0.83 -31.22
CA LYS A 92 7.19 -0.22 -31.09
C LYS A 92 7.30 1.09 -30.32
N LYS A 93 6.80 2.19 -30.90
CA LYS A 93 6.84 3.55 -30.30
C LYS A 93 5.69 3.88 -29.35
N TYR A 94 4.69 3.01 -29.22
CA TYR A 94 3.53 3.21 -28.33
C TYR A 94 3.78 2.78 -26.87
N GLY A 95 5.05 2.64 -26.47
CA GLY A 95 5.46 2.22 -25.13
C GLY A 95 4.97 3.14 -24.03
N ASP A 96 4.97 4.45 -24.29
CA ASP A 96 4.60 5.46 -23.30
C ASP A 96 3.12 5.38 -22.91
N VAL A 97 2.23 5.21 -23.89
CA VAL A 97 0.77 5.13 -23.65
C VAL A 97 0.42 3.92 -22.80
N LEU A 98 1.01 2.76 -23.11
CA LEU A 98 0.77 1.54 -22.33
C LEU A 98 1.31 1.67 -20.90
N ALA A 99 2.39 2.43 -20.72
CA ALA A 99 3.00 2.66 -19.42
C ALA A 99 2.15 3.54 -18.50
N PHE A 100 1.27 4.39 -19.05
CA PHE A 100 0.36 5.22 -18.25
C PHE A 100 -0.73 4.40 -17.55
N VAL A 101 -1.18 3.29 -18.13
CA VAL A 101 -2.27 2.47 -17.57
C VAL A 101 -1.98 2.02 -16.12
N PRO A 102 -0.85 1.34 -15.82
CA PRO A 102 -0.56 0.93 -14.45
C PRO A 102 -0.25 2.11 -13.51
N VAL A 103 0.28 3.23 -14.04
CA VAL A 103 0.58 4.43 -13.24
C VAL A 103 -0.69 5.16 -12.83
N LEU A 104 -1.67 5.28 -13.73
CA LEU A 104 -2.98 5.85 -13.41
C LEU A 104 -3.77 4.93 -12.48
N GLY A 105 -3.68 3.62 -12.68
CA GLY A 105 -4.28 2.63 -11.79
C GLY A 105 -3.74 2.74 -10.36
N SER A 106 -2.43 2.79 -10.19
CA SER A 106 -1.82 2.94 -8.86
C SER A 106 -2.14 4.29 -8.22
N LEU A 107 -2.20 5.37 -9.00
CA LEU A 107 -2.63 6.68 -8.51
C LEU A 107 -4.08 6.67 -8.02
N GLY A 108 -5.00 6.06 -8.78
CA GLY A 108 -6.41 5.95 -8.40
C GLY A 108 -6.59 5.19 -7.08
N ILE A 109 -5.87 4.08 -6.91
CA ILE A 109 -5.87 3.31 -5.66
C ILE A 109 -5.27 4.16 -4.53
N ALA A 110 -4.14 4.84 -4.75
CA ALA A 110 -3.49 5.67 -3.74
C ALA A 110 -4.40 6.80 -3.21
N ILE A 111 -5.17 7.46 -4.09
CA ILE A 111 -6.12 8.50 -3.69
C ILE A 111 -7.21 7.91 -2.77
N GLY A 112 -7.81 6.78 -3.16
CA GLY A 112 -8.84 6.12 -2.35
C GLY A 112 -8.30 5.68 -0.98
N TYR A 113 -7.11 5.09 -0.95
CA TYR A 113 -6.47 4.64 0.28
C TYR A 113 -6.08 5.81 1.19
N ALA A 114 -5.63 6.94 0.65
CA ALA A 114 -5.26 8.12 1.45
C ALA A 114 -6.46 8.70 2.22
N VAL A 115 -7.68 8.58 1.69
CA VAL A 115 -8.90 8.99 2.41
C VAL A 115 -9.19 8.04 3.57
N VAL A 116 -9.11 6.73 3.33
CA VAL A 116 -9.36 5.72 4.38
C VAL A 116 -8.34 5.83 5.52
N VAL A 117 -7.06 6.03 5.19
CA VAL A 117 -6.01 6.23 6.20
C VAL A 117 -6.25 7.50 7.03
N ALA A 118 -6.81 8.56 6.43
CA ALA A 118 -7.18 9.77 7.17
C ALA A 118 -8.27 9.51 8.21
N TRP A 119 -9.28 8.68 7.88
CA TRP A 119 -10.29 8.26 8.86
C TRP A 119 -9.67 7.47 10.00
N ILE A 120 -8.78 6.52 9.69
CA ILE A 120 -8.08 5.73 10.71
C ILE A 120 -7.28 6.64 11.64
N LEU A 121 -6.51 7.57 11.10
CA LEU A 121 -5.72 8.51 11.91
C LEU A 121 -6.61 9.33 12.85
N LYS A 122 -7.76 9.80 12.35
CA LYS A 122 -8.73 10.53 13.17
C LYS A 122 -9.31 9.65 14.28
N TYR A 123 -9.70 8.42 13.98
CA TYR A 123 -10.17 7.45 14.98
C TYR A 123 -9.11 7.12 16.02
N THR A 124 -7.84 7.00 15.61
CA THR A 124 -6.71 6.78 16.52
C THR A 124 -6.58 7.95 17.51
N VAL A 125 -6.66 9.20 17.03
CA VAL A 125 -6.61 10.36 17.93
C VAL A 125 -7.84 10.41 18.84
N GLN A 126 -9.03 10.13 18.31
CA GLN A 126 -10.26 10.09 19.11
C GLN A 126 -10.21 9.02 20.22
N SER A 127 -9.55 7.89 19.96
CA SER A 127 -9.32 6.82 20.94
C SER A 127 -8.45 7.32 22.10
N PHE A 128 -7.36 8.04 21.83
CA PHE A 128 -6.52 8.62 22.89
C PHE A 128 -7.21 9.73 23.67
N THR A 129 -8.10 10.50 23.03
CA THR A 129 -8.85 11.58 23.71
C THR A 129 -10.02 11.08 24.55
N GLY A 130 -10.27 9.77 24.61
CA GLY A 130 -11.34 9.20 25.42
C GLY A 130 -12.74 9.27 24.79
N VAL A 131 -12.90 9.97 23.66
CA VAL A 131 -14.19 10.22 22.99
C VAL A 131 -14.85 8.92 22.55
N LEU A 132 -14.08 7.87 22.26
CA LEU A 132 -14.61 6.56 21.87
C LEU A 132 -15.25 5.76 23.03
N HIS A 133 -14.96 6.08 24.29
CA HIS A 133 -15.41 5.26 25.43
C HIS A 133 -16.86 5.54 25.87
N GLY A 134 -17.51 6.57 25.33
CA GLY A 134 -18.89 6.97 25.66
C GLY A 134 -19.84 6.98 24.46
N VAL A 135 -19.50 6.26 23.38
CA VAL A 135 -20.28 6.27 22.14
C VAL A 135 -21.37 5.20 22.21
N GLU A 136 -22.63 5.63 22.20
CA GLU A 136 -23.79 4.72 22.15
C GLU A 136 -24.08 4.23 20.73
N ASP A 137 -23.82 5.06 19.70
CA ASP A 137 -23.99 4.70 18.28
C ASP A 137 -22.72 4.97 17.44
N TYR A 138 -22.04 3.90 17.07
CA TYR A 138 -20.84 3.95 16.23
C TYR A 138 -21.15 4.32 14.77
N VAL A 139 -22.38 4.13 14.29
CA VAL A 139 -22.81 4.47 12.92
C VAL A 139 -22.96 5.99 12.78
N GLU A 140 -23.54 6.64 13.80
CA GLU A 140 -23.64 8.09 13.83
C GLU A 140 -22.26 8.75 13.94
N LEU A 141 -21.39 8.21 14.79
CA LEU A 141 -19.99 8.66 14.87
C LEU A 141 -19.29 8.52 13.52
N PHE A 142 -19.42 7.39 12.83
CA PHE A 142 -18.86 7.19 11.50
C PHE A 142 -19.40 8.18 10.46
N SER A 143 -20.70 8.47 10.50
CA SER A 143 -21.34 9.46 9.62
C SER A 143 -20.79 10.88 9.87
N SER A 144 -20.60 11.25 11.14
CA SER A 144 -19.97 12.52 11.51
C SER A 144 -18.50 12.61 11.07
N VAL A 145 -17.79 11.48 11.10
CA VAL A 145 -16.38 11.40 10.73
C VAL A 145 -16.19 11.48 9.22
N THR A 146 -17.08 10.85 8.45
CA THR A 146 -17.05 10.84 6.99
C THR A 146 -17.61 12.12 6.35
N THR A 147 -18.09 13.07 7.16
CA THR A 147 -18.58 14.36 6.66
C THR A 147 -17.47 15.18 5.97
N ARG A 148 -17.81 15.81 4.83
CA ARG A 148 -16.88 16.48 3.89
C ARG A 148 -15.81 17.36 4.53
N TYR A 149 -16.14 18.14 5.56
CA TYR A 149 -15.21 19.12 6.14
C TYR A 149 -14.38 18.58 7.31
N SER A 150 -14.84 17.55 8.00
CA SER A 150 -14.22 17.09 9.24
C SER A 150 -12.92 16.29 9.01
N THR A 151 -12.79 15.66 7.85
CA THR A 151 -11.65 14.79 7.52
C THR A 151 -10.58 15.47 6.64
N LEU A 152 -10.87 16.63 6.05
CA LEU A 152 -9.95 17.31 5.13
C LEU A 152 -8.58 17.59 5.77
N GLY A 153 -8.55 18.10 7.01
CA GLY A 153 -7.29 18.37 7.72
C GLY A 153 -6.42 17.13 7.90
N TRP A 154 -7.03 16.01 8.28
CA TRP A 154 -6.35 14.71 8.45
C TRP A 154 -5.84 14.15 7.12
N HIS A 155 -6.58 14.37 6.04
CA HIS A 155 -6.16 13.95 4.70
C HIS A 155 -4.92 14.71 4.23
N PHE A 156 -4.89 16.04 4.40
CA PHE A 156 -3.68 16.84 4.13
C PHE A 156 -2.50 16.40 4.99
N ALA A 157 -2.72 16.09 6.27
CA ALA A 157 -1.68 15.60 7.16
C ALA A 157 -1.07 14.27 6.67
N ILE A 158 -1.89 13.32 6.22
CA ILE A 158 -1.42 12.04 5.67
C ILE A 158 -0.64 12.23 4.36
N ILE A 159 -1.11 13.10 3.46
CA ILE A 159 -0.38 13.41 2.22
C ILE A 159 0.97 14.03 2.55
N LEU A 160 1.03 15.03 3.45
CA LEU A 160 2.30 15.64 3.87
C LEU A 160 3.24 14.63 4.53
N PHE A 161 2.70 13.74 5.37
CA PHE A 161 3.47 12.70 6.03
C PHE A 161 4.04 11.69 5.02
N SER A 162 3.24 11.25 4.06
CA SER A 162 3.70 10.34 3.00
C SER A 162 4.76 11.00 2.10
N LEU A 163 4.60 12.28 1.75
CA LEU A 163 5.59 13.05 1.02
C LEU A 163 6.90 13.18 1.82
N PHE A 164 6.80 13.48 3.11
CA PHE A 164 7.96 13.55 4.00
C PHE A 164 8.74 12.24 4.02
N ILE A 165 8.07 11.11 4.19
CA ILE A 165 8.70 9.78 4.13
C ILE A 165 9.36 9.54 2.78
N MET A 166 8.71 9.94 1.69
CA MET A 166 9.25 9.77 0.34
C MET A 166 10.51 10.60 0.10
N THR A 167 10.61 11.80 0.68
CA THR A 167 11.83 12.63 0.58
C THR A 167 13.02 12.01 1.31
N ALA A 168 12.79 11.22 2.37
CA ALA A 168 13.83 10.49 3.08
C ALA A 168 14.41 9.30 2.28
N GLY A 169 13.79 8.94 1.14
CA GLY A 169 14.23 7.85 0.28
C GLY A 169 13.78 6.46 0.72
N ILE A 170 14.11 5.46 -0.10
CA ILE A 170 13.78 4.05 0.10
C ILE A 170 14.56 3.50 1.30
N GLN A 171 15.86 3.77 1.39
CA GLN A 171 16.73 3.21 2.44
C GLN A 171 16.44 3.79 3.83
N ARG A 172 16.34 5.12 3.95
CA ARG A 172 16.20 5.78 5.26
C ARG A 172 14.75 5.98 5.68
N GLY A 173 13.82 6.05 4.73
CA GLY A 173 12.38 6.16 4.99
C GLY A 173 11.70 4.79 5.00
N ILE A 174 11.42 4.27 3.80
CA ILE A 174 10.52 3.11 3.61
C ILE A 174 11.03 1.87 4.33
N GLU A 175 12.31 1.52 4.17
CA GLU A 175 12.87 0.30 4.77
C GLU A 175 12.84 0.36 6.31
N LYS A 176 13.15 1.53 6.89
CA LYS A 176 13.21 1.71 8.35
C LYS A 176 11.84 1.65 8.99
N ILE A 177 10.85 2.32 8.39
CA ILE A 177 9.46 2.32 8.85
C ILE A 177 8.91 0.91 8.78
N ASN A 178 9.07 0.24 7.64
CA ASN A 178 8.45 -1.06 7.44
C ASN A 178 9.06 -2.16 8.34
N ARG A 179 10.33 -2.04 8.71
CA ARG A 179 10.97 -2.91 9.71
C ARG A 179 10.33 -2.81 11.10
N VAL A 180 9.72 -1.67 11.43
CA VAL A 180 9.04 -1.44 12.72
C VAL A 180 7.55 -1.74 12.63
N PHE A 181 6.90 -1.29 11.57
CA PHE A 181 5.45 -1.43 11.39
C PHE A 181 5.00 -2.88 11.20
N MET A 182 5.76 -3.70 10.47
CA MET A 182 5.39 -5.10 10.24
C MET A 182 5.35 -5.95 11.52
N PRO A 183 6.38 -5.93 12.40
CA PRO A 183 6.31 -6.61 13.68
C PRO A 183 5.21 -6.08 14.60
N LEU A 184 5.02 -4.75 14.65
CA LEU A 184 3.96 -4.13 15.45
C LEU A 184 2.57 -4.59 15.01
N PHE A 185 2.33 -4.62 13.70
CA PHE A 185 1.07 -5.11 13.14
C PHE A 185 0.82 -6.56 13.54
N PHE A 186 1.81 -7.45 13.36
CA PHE A 186 1.67 -8.85 13.72
C PHE A 186 1.43 -9.05 15.22
N TYR A 187 2.17 -8.33 16.08
CA TYR A 187 1.98 -8.38 17.52
C TYR A 187 0.58 -7.92 17.93
N CYS A 188 0.11 -6.81 17.37
CA CYS A 188 -1.25 -6.29 17.63
C CYS A 188 -2.32 -7.31 17.22
N SER A 189 -2.18 -7.93 16.04
CA SER A 189 -3.13 -8.94 15.57
C SER A 189 -3.18 -10.17 16.48
N VAL A 190 -2.02 -10.66 16.94
CA VAL A 190 -1.94 -11.82 17.84
C VAL A 190 -2.47 -11.48 19.24
N SER A 191 -2.11 -10.31 19.77
CA SER A 191 -2.60 -9.84 21.08
C SER A 191 -4.13 -9.71 21.09
N TRP A 192 -4.70 -9.14 20.02
CA TRP A 192 -6.14 -8.99 19.88
C TRP A 192 -6.87 -10.35 19.82
N GLN A 193 -6.26 -11.36 19.18
CA GLN A 193 -6.80 -12.72 19.16
C GLN A 193 -6.82 -13.37 20.55
N HIS A 194 -5.83 -13.07 21.40
CA HIS A 194 -5.79 -13.56 22.77
C HIS A 194 -6.91 -12.97 23.65
N GLU A 195 -7.16 -11.67 23.53
CA GLU A 195 -8.23 -10.97 24.27
C GLU A 195 -9.64 -11.48 23.88
N PHE A 196 -9.84 -11.87 22.61
CA PHE A 196 -11.11 -12.43 22.14
C PHE A 196 -11.34 -13.90 22.53
N SER A 197 -10.26 -14.60 22.91
CA SER A 197 -10.32 -16.02 23.33
C SER A 197 -10.48 -16.18 24.84
N SER A 198 -10.40 -15.09 25.61
CA SER A 198 -10.58 -15.02 27.07
C SER A 198 -11.94 -14.42 27.42
#